data_AF-A0A841YI72-F1
#
_entry.id   AF-A0A841YI72-F1
#
_cell.length_a   1.000
_cell.length_b   1.000
_cell.length_c   1.000
_cell.angle_alpha   90.00
_cell.angle_beta   90.00
_cell.angle_gamma   90.00
#
_symmetry.space_group_name_H-M   'P 1'
#
loop_
_entity.id
_entity.type
_entity.pdbx_description
1 polymer ?
#
loop_
_entity_poly.entity_id
_entity_poly.type
_entity_poly.pdbx_seq_one_letter_code
_entity_poly.pdbx_strand_id
1 'polypeptide(L)' 'MKLISTFLGILFGFMLLFQYVPTWFPQTTESVHMMKEGLQMGFDWCVAHWGRTTFGLILIGALFWIAYGQTK' A
#
# COMPACT_ATOMS: atom_id res chain seq x y z
N MET A 1 12.34 -13.63 -7.58
CA MET A 1 13.15 -12.44 -7.24
C MET A 1 12.45 -11.11 -7.58
N LYS A 2 11.79 -10.96 -8.74
CA LYS A 2 11.04 -9.73 -9.09
C LYS A 2 9.92 -9.35 -8.11
N LEU A 3 9.07 -10.31 -7.70
CA LEU A 3 7.99 -10.09 -6.72
C LEU A 3 8.46 -9.46 -5.41
N ILE A 4 9.56 -9.96 -4.85
CA ILE A 4 10.13 -9.48 -3.58
C ILE A 4 10.67 -8.05 -3.76
N SER A 5 11.32 -7.76 -4.90
CA SER A 5 11.80 -6.41 -5.22
C SER A 5 10.66 -5.41 -5.43
N THR A 6 9.59 -5.79 -6.13
CA THR A 6 8.38 -4.96 -6.29
C THR A 6 7.71 -4.69 -4.94
N PHE A 7 7.59 -5.72 -4.09
CA PHE A 7 7.02 -5.58 -2.75
C PHE A 7 7.86 -4.66 -1.85
N LEU A 8 9.19 -4.83 -1.86
CA LEU A 8 10.12 -3.94 -1.18
C LEU A 8 10.03 -2.50 -1.70
N GLY A 9 9.89 -2.31 -3.02
CA GLY A 9 9.73 -0.99 -3.63
C GLY A 9 8.45 -0.28 -3.19
N ILE A 10 7.32 -0.99 -3.12
CA ILE A 10 6.05 -0.46 -2.63
C ILE A 10 6.16 -0.08 -1.14
N LEU A 11 6.72 -0.97 -0.31
CA LEU A 11 6.98 -0.69 1.11
C LEU A 11 7.88 0.53 1.30
N PHE A 12 8.94 0.64 0.51
CA PHE A 12 9.87 1.76 0.56
C PHE A 12 9.20 3.08 0.14
N GLY A 13 8.35 3.05 -0.90
CA GLY A 13 7.55 4.20 -1.31
C GLY A 13 6.59 4.67 -0.22
N PHE A 14 5.91 3.74 0.45
CA PHE A 14 5.05 4.06 1.59
C PHE A 14 5.84 4.60 2.78
N MET A 15 7.03 4.06 3.06
CA MET A 15 7.91 4.57 4.10
C MET A 15 8.33 6.02 3.80
N LEU A 16 8.74 6.33 2.57
CA LEU A 16 9.05 7.70 2.15
C LEU A 16 7.84 8.61 2.32
N LEU A 17 6.67 8.18 1.87
CA LEU A 17 5.46 9.01 1.85
C LEU A 17 4.90 9.29 3.25
N PHE A 18 4.95 8.31 4.17
CA PHE A 18 4.39 8.48 5.52
C PHE A 18 5.39 8.95 6.57
N GLN A 19 6.70 8.78 6.33
CA GLN A 19 7.72 9.14 7.32
C GLN A 19 8.58 10.33 6.88
N TYR A 20 9.02 10.36 5.61
CA TYR A 20 9.96 11.38 5.14
C TYR A 20 9.26 12.62 4.57
N VAL A 21 8.14 12.45 3.84
CA VAL A 21 7.38 13.58 3.30
C VAL A 21 6.86 14.53 4.39
N PRO A 22 6.28 14.05 5.52
CA PRO A 22 5.90 14.96 6.62
C PRO A 22 7.09 15.66 7.26
N THR A 23 8.24 14.98 7.33
CA THR A 23 9.49 15.51 7.91
C THR A 23 10.09 16.63 7.04
N TRP A 24 10.08 16.46 5.72
CA TRP A 24 10.61 17.46 4.79
C TRP A 24 9.61 18.55 4.43
N PHE A 25 8.31 18.25 4.46
CA PHE A 25 7.22 19.16 4.14
C PHE A 25 6.17 19.15 5.26
N PRO A 26 6.40 19.89 6.35
CA PRO A 26 5.53 19.89 7.54
C PRO A 26 4.07 20.25 7.23
N GLN A 27 3.86 21.11 6.24
CA GLN A 27 2.55 21.51 5.70
C GLN A 27 1.71 20.36 5.13
N THR A 28 2.35 19.24 4.76
CA THR A 28 1.65 18.05 4.23
C THR A 28 1.36 17.01 5.31
N THR A 29 1.83 17.22 6.54
CA THR A 29 1.70 16.25 7.65
C THR A 29 0.25 15.86 7.90
N GLU A 30 -0.65 16.84 7.96
CA GLU A 30 -2.07 16.61 8.19
C GLU A 30 -2.71 15.83 7.03
N SER A 31 -2.39 16.21 5.78
CA SER A 31 -2.87 15.53 4.58
C SER A 31 -2.37 14.09 4.50
N VAL A 32 -1.10 13.85 4.83
CA VAL A 32 -0.49 12.52 4.89
C VAL A 32 -1.10 11.69 6.02
N HIS A 33 -1.43 12.30 7.15
CA HIS A 33 -2.12 11.65 8.25
C HIS A 33 -3.54 11.23 7.87
N MET A 34 -4.33 12.12 7.28
CA MET A 34 -5.68 11.80 6.77
C MET A 34 -5.62 10.72 5.69
N MET A 35 -4.61 10.75 4.82
CA MET A 35 -4.41 9.71 3.81
C MET A 35 -4.13 8.35 4.45
N LYS A 36 -3.35 8.30 5.54
CA LYS A 36 -3.09 7.08 6.31
C LYS A 36 -4.36 6.54 6.95
N GLU A 37 -5.16 7.41 7.59
CA GLU A 37 -6.43 7.03 8.19
C GLU A 37 -7.43 6.51 7.16
N GLY A 38 -7.54 7.17 6.01
CA GLY A 38 -8.40 6.71 4.91
C GLY A 38 -7.97 5.34 4.36
N LEU A 39 -6.67 5.07 4.27
CA LEU A 39 -6.14 3.77 3.87
C LEU A 39 -6.50 2.68 4.88
N GLN A 40 -6.40 3.01 6.17
CA GLN A 40 -6.70 2.09 7.25
C GLN A 40 -8.20 1.79 7.33
N MET A 41 -9.05 2.80 7.16
CA MET A 41 -10.50 2.65 7.07
C MET A 41 -10.90 1.82 5.85
N GLY A 42 -10.27 2.04 4.68
CA GLY A 42 -10.50 1.23 3.49
C GLY A 42 -10.08 -0.22 3.66
N PHE A 43 -8.96 -0.47 4.35
CA PHE A 43 -8.52 -1.81 4.71
C PHE A 43 -9.51 -2.49 5.66
N ASP A 44 -9.93 -1.81 6.72
CA ASP A 44 -10.88 -2.34 7.70
C ASP A 44 -12.24 -2.63 7.06
N TRP A 45 -12.72 -1.77 6.17
CA TRP A 45 -13.93 -2.01 5.39
C TRP A 45 -13.80 -3.23 4.49
N CYS A 46 -12.68 -3.35 3.76
CA CYS A 46 -12.42 -4.52 2.91
C CYS A 46 -12.38 -5.81 3.73
N VAL A 47 -11.72 -5.78 4.88
CA VAL A 47 -11.63 -6.91 5.81
C VAL A 47 -12.98 -7.27 6.39
N ALA A 48 -13.80 -6.28 6.78
CA ALA A 48 -15.13 -6.50 7.33
C ALA A 48 -16.11 -7.05 6.29
N HIS A 49 -16.00 -6.63 5.03
CA HIS A 49 -16.97 -6.97 3.99
C HIS A 49 -16.59 -8.24 3.20
N TRP A 50 -15.29 -8.50 3.00
CA TRP A 50 -14.79 -9.64 2.23
C TRP A 50 -14.12 -10.72 3.10
N GLY A 51 -13.80 -10.40 4.35
CA GLY A 51 -12.98 -11.23 5.22
C GLY A 51 -11.47 -11.05 4.97
N ARG A 52 -10.66 -11.19 6.03
CA ARG A 52 -9.19 -11.03 5.97
C ARG A 52 -8.54 -11.90 4.90
N THR A 53 -9.01 -13.13 4.75
CA THR A 53 -8.44 -14.12 3.83
C THR A 53 -8.67 -13.76 2.37
N THR A 54 -9.88 -13.31 2.02
CA THR A 54 -10.25 -12.92 0.65
C THR A 54 -9.52 -11.66 0.22
N PHE A 55 -9.42 -10.67 1.11
CA PHE A 55 -8.64 -9.47 0.83
C PHE A 55 -7.15 -9.78 0.64
N GLY A 56 -6.58 -10.64 1.49
CA GLY A 56 -5.20 -11.11 1.35
C GLY A 56 -4.95 -11.80 0.00
N LEU A 57 -5.89 -12.64 -0.47
CA LEU A 57 -5.80 -13.29 -1.78
C LEU A 57 -5.88 -12.30 -2.94
N ILE A 58 -6.75 -11.30 -2.87
CA ILE A 58 -6.84 -10.23 -3.89
C ILE A 58 -5.54 -9.43 -3.94
N LEU A 59 -4.95 -9.13 -2.78
CA LEU A 59 -3.71 -8.37 -2.67
C LEU A 59 -2.52 -9.16 -3.24
N ILE A 60 -2.46 -10.46 -2.96
CA ILE A 60 -1.48 -11.37 -3.56
C ILE A 60 -1.70 -11.46 -5.09
N GLY A 61 -2.94 -11.60 -5.55
CA GLY A 61 -3.28 -11.63 -6.97
C GLY A 61 -2.87 -10.35 -7.71
N ALA A 62 -3.12 -9.18 -7.12
CA ALA A 62 -2.69 -7.90 -7.65
C ALA A 62 -1.15 -7.78 -7.70
N LEU A 63 -0.44 -8.25 -6.66
CA LEU A 63 1.02 -8.27 -6.64
C LEU A 63 1.59 -9.21 -7.71
N PHE A 64 0.99 -10.38 -7.91
CA PHE A 64 1.33 -11.29 -9.00
C PHE A 64 1.09 -10.64 -10.38
N TRP A 65 -0.05 -9.96 -10.56
CA TRP A 65 -0.35 -9.24 -11.79
C TRP A 65 0.66 -8.12 -12.07
N ILE A 66 1.06 -7.34 -11.06
CA ILE A 66 2.06 -6.28 -11.25
C ILE A 66 3.44 -6.88 -11.58
N ALA A 67 3.82 -7.97 -10.93
CA ALA A 67 5.13 -8.59 -11.12
C ALA A 67 5.28 -9.34 -12.47
N TYR A 68 4.19 -9.90 -13.01
CA TYR A 68 4.22 -10.75 -14.22
C TYR A 68 3.37 -10.22 -15.38
N GLY A 69 2.44 -9.29 -15.14
CA GLY A 69 1.58 -8.70 -16.18
C GLY A 69 2.30 -7.71 -17.10
N GLN A 70 3.52 -7.29 -16.75
CA GLN A 70 4.39 -6.47 -17.59
C GLN A 70 5.31 -7.30 -18.51
N THR A 71 5.05 -8.60 -18.69
CA THR A 71 5.81 -9.44 -19.62
C THR A 71 5.28 -9.23 -21.05
N LYS A 72 5.61 -8.09 -21.67
CA LYS A 72 5.60 -7.89 -23.13
C LYS A 72 6.84 -7.11 -23.52
#